data_AF-A0A1X2GCK8-F1
#
_entry.id   AF-A0A1X2GCK8-F1
#
_cell.length_a   1.000
_cell.length_b   1.000
_cell.length_c   1.000
_cell.angle_alpha   90.00
_cell.angle_beta   90.00
_cell.angle_gamma   90.00
#
_symmetry.space_group_name_H-M   'P 1'
#
loop_
_entity.id
_entity.type
_entity.pdbx_description
1 polymer ?
#
loop_
_entity_poly.entity_id
_entity_poly.type
_entity_poly.pdbx_seq_one_letter_code
_entity_poly.pdbx_strand_id
1 'polypeptide(L)'
;MNTNDNFLRPNPHRCRGCRFPCQQVLLHSPLAANNAMNVQEWWESLLSVVPPIAGLAHVRQFGDSLSVHFVNPRSAHFFFHHPARWRALMRMHEGTQMTISPARVDGHTVQYHREPHPHQVCHLARNRPAHASVRRPHQTQARPPSWANRRRRRHRRR
;
A
#
# COMPACT_ATOMS: atom_id res chain seq x y z
N MET A 1 20.31 -16.66 -25.27
CA MET A 1 19.27 -17.41 -24.56
C MET A 1 19.16 -16.81 -23.16
N ASN A 2 18.13 -16.02 -22.89
CA ASN A 2 17.92 -15.41 -21.57
C ASN A 2 16.80 -16.19 -20.91
N THR A 3 17.18 -17.26 -20.24
CA THR A 3 16.29 -18.29 -19.71
C THR A 3 15.37 -17.69 -18.65
N ASN A 4 14.14 -18.16 -18.68
CA ASN A 4 12.99 -17.80 -17.86
C ASN A 4 13.18 -18.10 -16.34
N ASP A 5 14.29 -17.69 -15.74
CA ASP A 5 14.60 -17.95 -14.32
C ASP A 5 13.70 -17.18 -13.35
N ASN A 6 13.01 -16.14 -13.83
CA ASN A 6 12.08 -15.38 -12.99
C ASN A 6 10.85 -16.20 -12.58
N PHE A 7 10.40 -17.17 -13.39
CA PHE A 7 9.19 -17.95 -13.12
C PHE A 7 9.34 -18.93 -11.95
N LEU A 8 10.57 -19.28 -11.59
CA LEU A 8 10.87 -20.21 -10.48
C LEU A 8 11.25 -19.49 -9.18
N ARG A 9 11.33 -18.15 -9.20
CA ARG A 9 11.70 -17.39 -8.02
C ARG A 9 10.52 -17.38 -7.03
N PRO A 10 10.70 -17.76 -5.76
CA PRO A 10 9.63 -17.67 -4.77
C PRO A 10 9.30 -16.21 -4.43
N ASN A 11 8.07 -15.97 -3.97
CA ASN A 11 7.68 -14.65 -3.47
C ASN A 11 8.56 -14.27 -2.25
N PRO A 12 9.35 -13.19 -2.30
CA PRO A 12 10.23 -12.86 -1.19
C PRO A 12 9.43 -12.44 0.05
N HIS A 13 9.83 -12.84 1.26
CA HIS A 13 9.12 -12.39 2.48
C HIS A 13 9.10 -10.86 2.70
N ARG A 14 10.03 -10.12 2.08
CA ARG A 14 10.13 -8.67 2.20
C ARG A 14 10.84 -8.06 0.99
N CYS A 15 10.49 -6.83 0.65
CA CYS A 15 11.20 -6.02 -0.34
C CYS A 15 11.32 -4.56 0.13
N ARG A 16 12.10 -3.75 -0.61
CA ARG A 16 12.18 -2.30 -0.34
C ARG A 16 10.80 -1.62 -0.43
N GLY A 17 9.97 -2.02 -1.39
CA GLY A 17 8.62 -1.48 -1.57
C GLY A 17 7.69 -1.68 -0.37
N CYS A 18 7.93 -2.65 0.51
CA CYS A 18 7.14 -2.82 1.76
C CYS A 18 7.17 -1.58 2.65
N ARG A 19 8.25 -0.78 2.59
CA ARG A 19 8.43 0.44 3.40
C ARG A 19 7.90 1.69 2.73
N PHE A 20 7.56 1.62 1.44
CA PHE A 20 7.27 2.80 0.62
C PHE A 20 5.89 2.67 -0.03
N PRO A 21 4.86 3.32 0.52
CA PRO A 21 3.50 3.24 0.00
C PRO A 21 3.37 3.63 -1.48
N CYS A 22 4.19 4.56 -2.00
CA CYS A 22 4.16 4.93 -3.43
C CYS A 22 4.75 3.86 -4.36
N GLN A 23 5.29 2.78 -3.79
CA GLN A 23 5.76 1.60 -4.50
C GLN A 23 4.81 0.41 -4.32
N GLN A 24 3.62 0.63 -3.74
CA GLN A 24 2.61 -0.39 -3.51
C GLN A 24 1.37 -0.04 -4.30
N VAL A 25 0.78 -1.02 -4.98
CA VAL A 25 -0.50 -0.92 -5.69
C VAL A 25 -1.42 -2.00 -5.16
N LEU A 26 -2.71 -1.71 -5.00
CA LEU A 26 -3.68 -2.72 -4.58
C LEU A 26 -4.42 -3.28 -5.79
N LEU A 27 -4.46 -4.61 -5.86
CA LEU A 27 -5.29 -5.38 -6.78
C LEU A 27 -6.46 -5.97 -6.00
N HIS A 28 -7.67 -5.74 -6.49
CA HIS A 28 -8.89 -6.30 -5.92
C HIS A 28 -9.43 -7.33 -6.89
N SER A 29 -9.58 -8.57 -6.43
CA SER A 29 -10.19 -9.65 -7.20
C SER A 29 -11.00 -10.51 -6.23
N PRO A 30 -12.14 -11.08 -6.63
CA PRO A 30 -12.86 -12.05 -5.79
C PRO A 30 -11.97 -13.21 -5.33
N LEU A 31 -10.96 -13.57 -6.13
CA LEU A 31 -9.99 -14.61 -5.76
C LEU A 31 -9.08 -14.18 -4.60
N ALA A 32 -8.74 -12.89 -4.54
CA ALA A 32 -7.96 -12.33 -3.43
C ALA A 32 -8.83 -12.12 -2.18
N ALA A 33 -10.08 -11.67 -2.36
CA ALA A 33 -11.01 -11.41 -1.26
C ALA A 33 -11.42 -12.71 -0.54
N ASN A 34 -11.68 -13.77 -1.30
CA ASN A 34 -12.13 -15.05 -0.75
C ASN A 34 -10.97 -15.99 -0.40
N ASN A 35 -9.71 -15.54 -0.52
CA ASN A 35 -8.51 -16.36 -0.37
C ASN A 35 -8.55 -17.65 -1.24
N ALA A 36 -9.22 -17.58 -2.40
CA ALA A 36 -9.31 -18.70 -3.33
C ALA A 36 -7.98 -18.97 -4.05
N MET A 37 -7.07 -17.98 -4.02
CA MET A 37 -5.71 -18.08 -4.51
C MET A 37 -4.76 -17.56 -3.43
N ASN A 38 -3.78 -18.37 -3.06
CA ASN A 38 -2.80 -18.01 -2.05
C ASN A 38 -1.74 -17.04 -2.61
N VAL A 39 -0.95 -16.43 -1.72
CA VAL A 39 0.02 -15.38 -2.11
C VAL A 39 1.08 -15.89 -3.09
N GLN A 40 1.50 -17.16 -2.99
CA GLN A 40 2.50 -17.74 -3.88
C GLN A 40 1.92 -18.00 -5.28
N GLU A 41 0.69 -18.50 -5.36
CA GLU A 41 -0.03 -18.65 -6.63
C GLU A 41 -0.21 -17.29 -7.33
N TRP A 42 -0.61 -16.25 -6.59
CA TRP A 42 -0.69 -14.88 -7.11
C TRP A 42 0.65 -14.38 -7.65
N TRP A 43 1.73 -14.68 -6.94
CA TRP A 43 3.08 -14.32 -7.35
C TRP A 43 3.46 -14.98 -8.68
N GLU A 44 3.22 -16.28 -8.82
CA GLU A 44 3.47 -17.04 -10.05
C GLU A 44 2.62 -16.53 -11.22
N SER A 45 1.32 -16.29 -10.97
CA SER A 45 0.40 -15.72 -11.97
C SER A 45 0.89 -14.36 -12.48
N LEU A 46 1.29 -13.45 -11.59
CA LEU A 46 1.81 -12.13 -11.97
C LEU A 46 3.17 -12.19 -12.69
N LEU A 47 4.02 -13.16 -12.37
CA LEU A 47 5.27 -13.41 -13.11
C LEU A 47 5.02 -13.92 -14.53
N SER A 48 3.90 -14.60 -14.76
CA SER A 48 3.53 -15.15 -16.07
C SER A 48 2.96 -14.15 -17.07
N VAL A 49 2.65 -12.93 -16.63
CA VAL A 49 2.10 -11.88 -17.48
C VAL A 49 3.08 -11.47 -18.57
N VAL A 50 2.59 -11.38 -19.82
CA VAL A 50 3.37 -10.90 -20.96
C VAL A 50 2.75 -9.60 -21.51
N PRO A 51 3.52 -8.50 -21.64
CA PRO A 51 4.92 -8.36 -21.24
C PRO A 51 5.10 -8.40 -19.70
N PRO A 52 6.29 -8.81 -19.20
CA PRO A 52 6.54 -8.88 -17.77
C PRO A 52 6.24 -7.58 -17.04
N ILE A 53 5.69 -7.69 -15.83
CA ILE A 53 5.41 -6.54 -14.98
C ILE A 53 6.74 -5.94 -14.49
N ALA A 54 7.14 -4.83 -15.13
CA ALA A 54 8.44 -4.22 -14.90
C ALA A 54 8.63 -3.78 -13.44
N GLY A 55 9.62 -4.39 -12.78
CA GLY A 55 10.00 -4.05 -11.41
C GLY A 55 9.07 -4.61 -10.33
N LEU A 56 8.26 -5.62 -10.65
CA LEU A 56 7.54 -6.43 -9.67
C LEU A 56 8.54 -7.03 -8.66
N ALA A 57 8.34 -6.78 -7.37
CA ALA A 57 9.31 -7.10 -6.33
C ALA A 57 8.81 -8.14 -5.32
N HIS A 58 7.53 -8.08 -4.99
CA HIS A 58 6.90 -8.83 -3.90
C HIS A 58 5.38 -8.63 -3.97
N VAL A 59 4.62 -9.62 -3.53
CA VAL A 59 3.17 -9.49 -3.32
C VAL A 59 2.80 -9.96 -1.92
N ARG A 60 1.75 -9.38 -1.34
CA ARG A 60 1.23 -9.80 -0.03
C ARG A 60 -0.29 -9.69 0.01
N GLN A 61 -0.93 -10.52 0.81
CA GLN A 61 -2.32 -10.29 1.18
C GLN A 61 -2.42 -9.00 2.02
N PHE A 62 -3.45 -8.19 1.74
CA PHE A 62 -3.75 -6.96 2.45
C PHE A 62 -5.27 -6.79 2.57
N GLY A 63 -5.84 -7.28 3.67
CA GLY A 63 -7.30 -7.37 3.82
C GLY A 63 -7.88 -8.27 2.72
N ASP A 64 -8.91 -7.77 2.03
CA ASP A 64 -9.57 -8.45 0.92
C ASP A 64 -8.88 -8.21 -0.45
N SER A 65 -7.68 -7.62 -0.42
CA SER A 65 -6.93 -7.22 -1.60
C SER A 65 -5.55 -7.87 -1.62
N LEU A 66 -4.96 -7.94 -2.82
CA LEU A 66 -3.54 -8.22 -2.99
C LEU A 66 -2.76 -6.92 -3.10
N SER A 67 -1.75 -6.73 -2.25
CA SER A 67 -0.82 -5.60 -2.35
C SER A 67 0.40 -6.01 -3.17
N VAL A 68 0.60 -5.34 -4.30
CA VAL A 68 1.70 -5.57 -5.25
C VAL A 68 2.76 -4.50 -5.06
N HIS A 69 3.98 -4.94 -4.79
CA HIS A 69 5.10 -4.06 -4.45
C HIS A 69 6.09 -4.00 -5.60
N PHE A 70 6.65 -2.80 -5.82
CA PHE A 70 7.61 -2.54 -6.90
C PHE A 70 8.98 -2.12 -6.35
N VAL A 71 10.04 -2.41 -7.11
CA VAL A 71 11.42 -2.07 -6.72
C VAL A 71 11.72 -0.57 -6.71
N ASN A 72 10.97 0.23 -7.49
CA ASN A 72 11.09 1.69 -7.54
C ASN A 72 9.73 2.39 -7.78
N PRO A 73 9.60 3.71 -7.51
CA PRO A 73 8.37 4.47 -7.72
C PRO A 73 7.92 4.53 -9.18
N ARG A 74 8.86 4.63 -10.11
CA ARG A 74 8.58 4.68 -11.55
C ARG A 74 7.79 3.45 -12.01
N SER A 75 8.19 2.25 -11.57
CA SER A 75 7.50 1.00 -11.87
C SER A 75 6.05 1.01 -11.36
N ALA A 76 5.84 1.40 -10.10
CA ALA A 76 4.49 1.49 -9.52
C ALA A 76 3.62 2.54 -10.22
N HIS A 77 4.20 3.72 -10.51
CA HIS A 77 3.54 4.77 -11.29
C HIS A 77 3.11 4.24 -12.66
N PHE A 78 4.00 3.57 -13.40
CA PHE A 78 3.66 3.04 -14.72
C PHE A 78 2.59 1.96 -14.62
N PHE A 79 2.68 1.07 -13.63
CA PHE A 79 1.71 0.02 -13.42
C PHE A 79 0.31 0.60 -13.18
N PHE A 80 0.19 1.57 -12.28
CA PHE A 80 -1.08 2.18 -11.91
C PHE A 80 -1.67 3.06 -13.02
N HIS A 81 -0.88 3.94 -13.64
CA HIS A 81 -1.41 4.92 -14.60
C HIS A 81 -1.57 4.40 -16.04
N HIS A 82 -1.06 3.20 -16.35
CA HIS A 82 -1.15 2.64 -17.71
C HIS A 82 -1.77 1.24 -17.71
N PRO A 83 -3.02 1.07 -17.23
CA PRO A 83 -3.65 -0.23 -17.08
C PRO A 83 -3.78 -1.00 -18.41
N ALA A 84 -3.83 -0.29 -19.54
CA ALA A 84 -3.85 -0.90 -20.88
C ALA A 84 -2.64 -1.82 -21.16
N ARG A 85 -1.50 -1.62 -20.46
CA ARG A 85 -0.32 -2.48 -20.59
C ARG A 85 -0.50 -3.85 -19.96
N TRP A 86 -1.49 -4.00 -19.07
CA TRP A 86 -1.76 -5.23 -18.33
C TRP A 86 -3.05 -5.90 -18.81
N ARG A 87 -3.45 -5.63 -20.06
CA ARG A 87 -4.60 -6.31 -20.70
C ARG A 87 -4.45 -7.83 -20.70
N ALA A 88 -3.24 -8.35 -20.81
CA ALA A 88 -2.98 -9.79 -20.70
C ALA A 88 -3.39 -10.32 -19.33
N LEU A 89 -2.94 -9.67 -18.25
CA LEU A 89 -3.35 -10.00 -16.88
C LEU A 89 -4.88 -9.93 -16.72
N MET A 90 -5.52 -8.88 -17.23
CA MET A 90 -6.99 -8.72 -17.15
C MET A 90 -7.79 -9.77 -17.94
N ARG A 91 -7.15 -10.49 -18.87
CA ARG A 91 -7.78 -11.58 -19.64
C ARG A 91 -7.56 -12.96 -19.01
N MET A 92 -6.68 -13.06 -18.02
CA MET A 92 -6.50 -14.28 -17.24
C MET A 92 -7.72 -14.47 -16.32
N HIS A 93 -7.98 -15.71 -15.91
CA HIS A 93 -9.06 -16.02 -14.98
C HIS A 93 -8.99 -15.16 -13.71
N GLU A 94 -7.78 -14.95 -13.22
CA GLU A 94 -7.43 -14.15 -12.05
C GLU A 94 -7.74 -12.66 -12.21
N GLY A 95 -7.65 -12.15 -13.45
CA GLY A 95 -7.79 -10.75 -13.77
C GLY A 95 -9.16 -10.32 -14.32
N THR A 96 -10.03 -11.26 -14.69
CA THR A 96 -11.28 -10.98 -15.42
C THR A 96 -12.28 -10.12 -14.62
N GLN A 97 -12.15 -10.09 -13.29
CA GLN A 97 -12.92 -9.24 -12.37
C GLN A 97 -12.03 -8.37 -11.49
N MET A 98 -10.80 -8.13 -11.93
CA MET A 98 -9.82 -7.42 -11.14
C MET A 98 -9.93 -5.91 -11.33
N THR A 99 -9.84 -5.17 -10.22
CA THR A 99 -9.69 -3.72 -10.26
C THR A 99 -8.38 -3.30 -9.59
N ILE A 100 -7.85 -2.16 -10.01
CA ILE A 100 -6.60 -1.60 -9.50
C ILE A 100 -6.92 -0.32 -8.74
N SER A 101 -6.36 -0.18 -7.54
CA SER A 101 -6.53 1.05 -6.75
C SER A 101 -5.20 1.49 -6.13
N PRO A 102 -5.06 2.78 -5.78
CA PRO A 102 -3.86 3.26 -5.13
C PRO A 102 -3.73 2.65 -3.72
N ALA A 103 -2.50 2.45 -3.25
CA ALA A 103 -2.27 2.23 -1.83
C ALA A 103 -2.78 3.42 -1.00
N ARG A 104 -3.05 3.17 0.28
CA ARG A 104 -3.53 4.19 1.24
C ARG A 104 -2.62 4.29 2.45
N VAL A 105 -2.47 5.50 2.96
CA VAL A 105 -1.81 5.81 4.24
C VAL A 105 -2.78 6.68 5.03
N ASP A 106 -3.17 6.23 6.23
CA ASP A 106 -4.11 6.95 7.10
C ASP A 106 -5.41 7.38 6.37
N GLY A 107 -5.93 6.50 5.50
CA GLY A 107 -7.13 6.77 4.69
C GLY A 107 -6.90 7.60 3.42
N HIS A 108 -5.73 8.21 3.25
CA HIS A 108 -5.39 9.02 2.09
C HIS A 108 -4.76 8.19 0.98
N THR A 109 -5.18 8.43 -0.26
CA THR A 109 -4.59 7.78 -1.44
C THR A 109 -3.17 8.26 -1.64
N VAL A 110 -2.28 7.31 -1.91
CA VAL A 110 -0.89 7.63 -2.23
C VAL A 110 -0.79 8.29 -3.60
N GLN A 111 0.03 9.34 -3.70
CA GLN A 111 0.43 9.92 -4.97
C GLN A 111 1.64 9.17 -5.55
N TYR A 112 1.45 8.57 -6.72
CA TYR A 112 2.55 7.94 -7.46
C TYR A 112 3.41 8.99 -8.16
N HIS A 113 4.73 8.75 -8.22
CA HIS A 113 5.69 9.63 -8.86
C HIS A 113 6.79 8.81 -9.52
N ARG A 114 7.54 9.44 -10.44
CA ARG A 114 8.56 8.73 -11.25
C ARG A 114 9.96 8.92 -10.73
N GLU A 115 10.20 9.95 -9.92
CA GLU A 115 11.51 10.30 -9.42
C GLU A 115 11.95 9.30 -8.35
N PRO A 116 13.23 8.87 -8.34
CA PRO A 116 13.81 8.15 -7.21
C PRO A 116 13.67 8.97 -5.94
N HIS A 117 13.64 8.33 -4.77
CA HIS A 117 13.62 9.03 -3.49
C HIS A 117 15.00 9.66 -3.21
N PRO A 118 15.22 10.97 -3.41
CA PRO A 118 16.55 11.55 -3.25
C PRO A 118 16.96 11.58 -1.77
N HIS A 119 15.96 11.64 -0.87
CA HIS A 119 16.17 11.75 0.58
C HIS A 119 15.24 10.85 1.42
N GLN A 120 14.53 9.90 0.82
CA GLN A 120 13.44 9.13 1.49
C GLN A 120 12.28 9.99 2.07
N VAL A 121 12.29 11.33 1.92
CA VAL A 121 11.29 12.27 2.48
C VAL A 121 9.95 12.28 1.71
N CYS A 122 9.85 11.60 0.57
CA CYS A 122 8.66 11.66 -0.29
C CYS A 122 7.36 11.14 0.37
N HIS A 123 7.45 10.37 1.46
CA HIS A 123 6.38 9.48 1.91
C HIS A 123 5.45 10.04 2.98
N LEU A 124 5.90 11.02 3.77
CA LEU A 124 5.07 11.70 4.78
C LEU A 124 4.56 13.08 4.32
N ALA A 125 5.31 13.76 3.43
CA ALA A 125 4.98 15.12 3.03
C ALA A 125 4.03 15.21 1.83
N ARG A 126 4.17 14.34 0.81
CA ARG A 126 3.31 14.37 -0.38
C ARG A 126 1.94 13.71 -0.17
N ASN A 127 1.86 12.74 0.73
CA ASN A 127 0.60 12.07 1.09
C ASN A 127 -0.06 12.66 2.34
N ARG A 128 0.57 13.68 2.96
CA ARG A 128 -0.10 14.47 3.99
C ARG A 128 -1.19 15.28 3.31
N PRO A 129 -2.44 15.24 3.77
CA PRO A 129 -3.43 16.23 3.34
C PRO A 129 -2.87 17.63 3.65
N ALA A 130 -3.15 18.62 2.79
CA ALA A 130 -2.68 20.01 2.97
C ALA A 130 -3.02 20.60 4.36
N HIS A 131 -4.03 20.04 5.04
CA HIS A 131 -4.46 20.41 6.39
C HIS A 131 -3.63 19.80 7.53
N ALA A 132 -2.73 18.84 7.29
CA ALA A 132 -1.89 18.24 8.32
C ALA A 132 -0.66 19.10 8.68
N SER A 133 -0.55 20.29 8.10
CA SER A 133 0.49 21.28 8.37
C SER A 133 -0.02 22.47 9.19
N VAL A 134 -0.88 22.29 10.19
CA VAL A 134 -0.99 23.29 11.28
C VAL A 134 -1.33 22.61 12.61
N ARG A 135 -0.31 22.52 13.48
CA ARG A 135 -0.32 22.90 14.91
C ARG A 135 0.82 22.18 15.62
N ARG A 136 1.97 22.84 15.73
CA ARG A 136 2.79 22.71 16.94
C ARG A 136 1.85 23.04 18.11
N PRO A 137 1.63 22.17 19.11
CA PRO A 137 1.12 22.65 20.37
C PRO A 137 2.27 23.41 21.02
N HIS A 138 2.25 24.74 20.86
CA HIS A 138 2.84 25.58 21.89
C HIS A 138 2.20 25.15 23.19
N GLN A 139 3.00 24.65 24.12
CA GLN A 139 2.61 24.47 25.51
C GLN A 139 1.93 25.76 25.97
N THR A 140 0.61 25.70 26.10
CA THR A 140 -0.14 26.65 26.89
C THR A 140 -1.07 25.76 27.70
N GLN A 141 -0.81 25.72 29.01
CA GLN A 141 -1.57 24.94 29.97
C GLN A 141 -3.06 25.29 29.85
N ALA A 142 -3.81 24.45 29.14
CA ALA A 142 -5.26 24.53 29.13
C ALA A 142 -5.76 23.89 30.43
N ARG A 143 -6.15 24.76 31.35
CA ARG A 143 -6.90 24.50 32.57
C ARG A 143 -7.95 23.38 32.33
N PRO A 144 -8.00 22.32 33.16
CA PRO A 144 -8.90 21.20 32.93
C PRO A 144 -10.36 21.64 32.99
N PRO A 145 -11.25 21.03 32.19
CA PRO A 145 -12.66 21.40 32.12
C PRO A 145 -13.37 21.14 33.46
N SER A 146 -14.33 22.02 33.78
CA SER A 146 -15.00 22.14 35.09
C SER A 146 -15.74 20.91 35.60
N TRP A 147 -15.94 19.89 34.76
CA TRP A 147 -16.57 18.63 35.15
C TRP A 147 -15.60 17.61 35.78
N ALA A 148 -14.27 17.81 35.68
CA ALA A 148 -13.27 16.90 36.22
C ALA A 148 -13.12 16.93 37.77
N ASN A 149 -13.70 17.95 38.44
CA ASN A 149 -13.56 18.13 39.90
C ASN A 149 -14.67 17.51 40.76
N ARG A 150 -15.62 16.76 40.17
CA ARG A 150 -16.82 16.26 40.89
C ARG A 150 -16.75 14.85 41.47
N ARG A 151 -15.57 14.22 41.57
CA ARG A 151 -15.43 12.84 42.10
C ARG A 151 -14.56 12.66 43.35
N ARG A 152 -14.32 13.72 44.14
CA ARG A 152 -13.58 13.61 45.43
C ARG A 152 -14.24 14.30 46.63
N ARG A 153 -15.56 14.24 46.73
CA ARG A 153 -16.27 14.61 47.98
C ARG A 153 -17.44 13.66 48.25
N ARG A 154 -17.14 12.44 48.68
CA ARG A 154 -18.02 11.56 49.45
C ARG A 154 -17.18 10.37 49.91
N HIS A 155 -16.48 10.55 51.03
CA HIS A 155 -16.11 9.51 52.00
C HIS A 155 -15.28 10.18 53.11
N ARG A 156 -15.98 10.79 54.06
CA ARG A 156 -15.54 10.96 55.45
C ARG A 156 -16.78 11.32 56.27
N ARG A 157 -17.47 10.28 56.71
CA ARG A 157 -18.33 10.28 57.89
C ARG A 157 -17.82 9.17 58.78
N ARG A 158 -17.08 9.55 59.80
CA ARG A 158 -17.08 9.00 61.16
C ARG A 158 -16.37 10.04 62.01
#